data_AF-A0A386H9A7-F1
#
_entry.id   AF-A0A386H9A7-F1
#
_cell.length_a   1.000
_cell.length_b   1.000
_cell.length_c   1.000
_cell.angle_alpha   90.00
_cell.angle_beta   90.00
_cell.angle_gamma   90.00
#
_symmetry.space_group_name_H-M   'P 1'
#
loop_
_entity.id
_entity.type
_entity.pdbx_description
1 polymer ?
#
loop_
_entity_poly.entity_id
_entity_poly.type
_entity_poly.pdbx_seq_one_letter_code
_entity_poly.pdbx_strand_id
1 'polypeptide(L)'
;MGCKNCVILGKEEKAMFRAHSDACLAESGVEPRLVDAMLSGELVDKPALRKHVYCVMLKCKIVAKDGKLQKTALLGKLNNRPDAKNATKVLENCAQQTGDTPVDIAWNLFRCGYDKKALLFNYMPTAPRDDHLENNSN
;
A
#
# COMPACT_ATOMS: atom_id res chain seq x y z
N MET A 1 -1.00 16.20 -16.52
CA MET A 1 0.16 16.54 -15.67
C MET A 1 0.55 15.27 -14.89
N GLY A 2 1.62 14.57 -15.28
CA GLY A 2 2.03 13.33 -14.62
C GLY A 2 2.53 13.59 -13.21
N CYS A 3 2.11 12.78 -12.25
CA CYS A 3 2.58 12.85 -10.88
C CYS A 3 4.07 12.49 -10.83
N LYS A 4 4.95 13.50 -10.66
CA LYS A 4 6.42 13.35 -10.71
C LYS A 4 7.00 12.45 -9.60
N ASN A 5 6.19 12.12 -8.58
CA ASN A 5 6.59 11.33 -7.41
C ASN A 5 5.72 10.08 -7.19
N CYS A 6 4.84 9.71 -8.13
CA CYS A 6 3.95 8.57 -7.94
C CYS A 6 4.66 7.25 -8.27
N VAL A 7 4.46 6.24 -7.43
CA VAL A 7 5.07 4.91 -7.58
C VAL A 7 4.32 4.12 -8.64
N ILE A 8 4.98 3.74 -9.73
CA ILE A 8 4.39 2.91 -10.77
C ILE A 8 4.64 1.44 -10.44
N LEU A 9 3.58 0.74 -10.01
CA LEU A 9 3.58 -0.72 -9.91
C LEU A 9 3.36 -1.34 -11.31
N GLY A 10 4.10 -2.39 -11.64
CA GLY A 10 3.83 -3.26 -12.78
C GLY A 10 2.54 -4.08 -12.59
N LYS A 11 2.13 -4.81 -13.64
CA LYS A 11 0.90 -5.64 -13.61
C LYS A 11 0.95 -6.70 -12.50
N GLU A 12 2.10 -7.34 -12.31
CA GLU A 12 2.30 -8.39 -11.31
C GLU A 12 2.23 -7.86 -9.87
N GLU A 13 2.81 -6.69 -9.61
CA GLU A 13 2.80 -6.09 -8.28
C GLU A 13 1.39 -5.61 -7.87
N LYS A 14 0.58 -5.18 -8.85
CA LYS A 14 -0.85 -4.87 -8.64
C LYS A 14 -1.65 -6.11 -8.30
N ALA A 15 -1.45 -7.20 -9.04
CA ALA A 15 -2.13 -8.47 -8.78
C ALA A 15 -1.77 -9.01 -7.39
N MET A 16 -0.49 -8.97 -7.01
CA MET A 16 -0.04 -9.36 -5.67
C MET A 16 -0.64 -8.47 -4.57
N PHE A 17 -0.68 -7.14 -4.77
CA PHE A 17 -1.29 -6.23 -3.82
C PHE A 17 -2.77 -6.54 -3.61
N ARG A 18 -3.53 -6.75 -4.70
CA ARG A 18 -4.96 -7.13 -4.63
C ARG A 18 -5.15 -8.44 -3.88
N ALA A 19 -4.40 -9.48 -4.21
CA ALA A 19 -4.49 -10.76 -3.52
C ALA A 19 -4.20 -10.66 -2.02
N HIS A 20 -3.22 -9.84 -1.62
CA HIS A 20 -2.95 -9.57 -0.20
C HIS A 20 -4.04 -8.72 0.47
N SER A 21 -4.56 -7.70 -0.23
CA SER A 21 -5.68 -6.88 0.21
C SER A 21 -6.91 -7.75 0.48
N ASP A 22 -7.28 -8.61 -0.45
CA ASP A 22 -8.45 -9.50 -0.33
C ASP A 22 -8.31 -10.45 0.86
N ALA A 23 -7.13 -11.06 1.04
CA ALA A 23 -6.85 -11.86 2.24
C ALA A 23 -6.97 -11.04 3.54
N CYS A 24 -6.56 -9.77 3.51
CA CYS A 24 -6.61 -8.87 4.66
C CYS A 24 -7.99 -8.29 4.92
N LEU A 25 -8.92 -8.28 3.97
CA LEU A 25 -10.32 -7.88 4.19
C LEU A 25 -10.96 -8.77 5.27
N ALA A 26 -10.81 -10.09 5.13
CA ALA A 26 -11.34 -11.06 6.08
C ALA A 26 -10.71 -10.93 7.48
N GLU A 27 -9.38 -10.72 7.56
CA GLU A 27 -8.67 -10.60 8.83
C GLU A 27 -8.97 -9.28 9.57
N SER A 28 -9.13 -8.18 8.83
CA SER A 28 -9.31 -6.85 9.41
C SER A 28 -10.76 -6.49 9.72
N GLY A 29 -11.72 -7.13 9.05
CA GLY A 29 -13.13 -6.77 9.11
C GLY A 29 -13.42 -5.37 8.55
N VAL A 30 -12.52 -4.81 7.74
CA VAL A 30 -12.72 -3.49 7.13
C VAL A 30 -13.81 -3.57 6.07
N GLU A 31 -14.65 -2.54 6.02
CA GLU A 31 -15.62 -2.43 4.93
C GLU A 31 -14.89 -2.17 3.61
N PRO A 32 -15.20 -2.88 2.51
CA PRO A 32 -14.54 -2.70 1.21
C PRO A 32 -14.52 -1.24 0.75
N ARG A 33 -15.60 -0.49 1.01
CA ARG A 33 -15.70 0.95 0.68
C ARG A 33 -14.61 1.81 1.31
N LEU A 34 -14.11 1.46 2.49
CA LEU A 34 -13.04 2.22 3.16
C LEU A 34 -11.69 1.93 2.51
N VAL A 35 -11.51 0.70 2.00
CA VAL A 35 -10.34 0.34 1.21
C VAL A 35 -10.39 1.04 -0.15
N ASP A 36 -11.55 1.07 -0.82
CA ASP A 36 -11.74 1.80 -2.07
C ASP A 36 -11.54 3.32 -1.90
N ALA A 37 -12.05 3.91 -0.81
CA ALA A 37 -11.83 5.31 -0.46
C ALA A 37 -10.33 5.59 -0.24
N MET A 38 -9.66 4.75 0.57
CA MET A 38 -8.21 4.83 0.74
C MET A 38 -7.53 4.79 -0.62
N LEU A 39 -7.86 3.78 -1.42
CA LEU A 39 -7.39 3.53 -2.77
C LEU A 39 -7.86 4.55 -3.81
N SER A 40 -8.58 5.61 -3.47
CA SER A 40 -8.93 6.68 -4.40
C SER A 40 -8.33 8.03 -3.98
N GLY A 41 -7.54 8.05 -2.92
CA GLY A 41 -6.94 9.28 -2.38
C GLY A 41 -7.60 9.78 -1.10
N GLU A 42 -8.60 9.07 -0.57
CA GLU A 42 -9.32 9.45 0.64
C GLU A 42 -8.93 8.55 1.81
N LEU A 43 -7.90 8.98 2.56
CA LEU A 43 -7.44 8.25 3.74
C LEU A 43 -8.26 8.61 4.99
N VAL A 44 -9.14 7.70 5.39
CA VAL A 44 -9.89 7.81 6.66
C VAL A 44 -9.21 7.07 7.78
N ASP A 45 -9.18 7.64 8.98
CA ASP A 45 -8.58 6.98 10.13
C ASP A 45 -9.61 6.13 10.88
N LYS A 46 -9.67 4.84 10.54
CA LYS A 46 -10.60 3.87 11.14
C LYS A 46 -9.84 2.65 11.66
N PRO A 47 -10.16 2.12 12.85
CA PRO A 47 -9.44 0.97 13.43
C PRO A 47 -9.37 -0.25 12.51
N ALA A 48 -10.46 -0.58 11.82
CA ALA A 48 -10.49 -1.68 10.86
C ALA A 48 -9.57 -1.43 9.65
N LEU A 49 -9.52 -0.19 9.16
CA LEU A 49 -8.62 0.19 8.07
C LEU A 49 -7.15 0.18 8.51
N ARG A 50 -6.83 0.60 9.75
CA ARG A 50 -5.47 0.46 10.29
C ARG A 50 -5.02 -0.99 10.30
N LYS A 51 -5.87 -1.90 10.78
CA LYS A 51 -5.61 -3.35 10.78
C LYS A 51 -5.43 -3.89 9.36
N HIS A 52 -6.24 -3.44 8.42
CA HIS A 52 -6.12 -3.81 7.02
C HIS A 52 -4.76 -3.40 6.44
N VAL A 53 -4.38 -2.14 6.62
CA VAL A 53 -3.08 -1.62 6.17
C VAL A 53 -1.93 -2.40 6.81
N TYR A 54 -1.97 -2.63 8.12
CA TYR A 54 -0.97 -3.43 8.81
C TYR A 54 -0.85 -4.84 8.23
N CYS A 55 -1.96 -5.53 8.03
CA CYS A 55 -2.00 -6.86 7.42
C CYS A 55 -1.37 -6.87 6.02
N VAL A 56 -1.72 -5.90 5.18
CA VAL A 56 -1.17 -5.80 3.82
C VAL A 56 0.33 -5.53 3.86
N MET A 57 0.79 -4.62 4.73
CA MET A 57 2.22 -4.32 4.89
C MET A 57 3.01 -5.53 5.41
N LEU A 58 2.43 -6.33 6.30
CA LEU A 58 3.02 -7.59 6.78
C LEU A 58 3.15 -8.62 5.65
N LYS A 59 2.07 -8.89 4.90
CA LYS A 59 2.09 -9.84 3.78
C LYS A 59 3.05 -9.38 2.68
N CYS A 60 3.10 -8.07 2.44
CA CYS A 60 4.08 -7.45 1.55
C CYS A 60 5.49 -7.41 2.14
N LYS A 61 5.74 -7.88 3.37
CA LYS A 61 7.05 -7.81 4.05
C LYS A 61 7.65 -6.39 4.06
N ILE A 62 6.80 -5.37 4.07
CA ILE A 62 7.21 -3.96 4.20
C ILE A 62 7.48 -3.66 5.67
N VAL A 63 6.70 -4.24 6.56
CA VAL A 63 6.89 -4.15 8.01
C VAL A 63 7.09 -5.53 8.64
N ALA A 64 7.71 -5.57 9.81
CA ALA A 64 7.72 -6.75 10.68
C ALA A 64 6.50 -6.79 11.60
N LYS A 65 6.38 -7.88 12.36
CA LYS A 65 5.33 -8.09 13.37
C LYS A 65 5.35 -7.04 14.50
N ASP A 66 6.42 -6.28 14.63
CA ASP A 66 6.55 -5.16 15.56
C ASP A 66 6.07 -3.82 14.94
N GLY A 67 5.56 -3.85 13.70
CA GLY A 67 5.08 -2.68 12.98
C GLY A 67 6.17 -1.86 12.30
N LYS A 68 7.46 -2.21 12.49
CA LYS A 68 8.58 -1.41 11.99
C LYS A 68 8.94 -1.77 10.56
N LEU A 69 9.42 -0.76 9.83
CA LEU A 69 9.84 -0.90 8.43
C LEU A 69 10.98 -1.92 8.27
N GLN A 70 10.77 -2.90 7.41
CA GLN A 70 11.75 -3.89 6.96
C GLN A 70 12.55 -3.34 5.78
N LYS A 71 13.50 -2.44 6.06
CA LYS A 71 14.31 -1.73 5.05
C LYS A 71 14.94 -2.66 4.01
N THR A 72 15.55 -3.76 4.45
CA THR A 72 16.22 -4.71 3.55
C THR A 72 15.24 -5.40 2.60
N ALA A 73 14.06 -5.80 3.10
CA ALA A 73 13.02 -6.40 2.27
C ALA A 73 12.40 -5.39 1.30
N LEU A 74 12.20 -4.14 1.75
CA LEU A 74 11.74 -3.05 0.91
C LEU A 74 12.70 -2.77 -0.24
N LEU A 75 14.00 -2.62 0.05
CA LEU A 75 15.03 -2.42 -0.97
C LEU A 75 15.04 -3.54 -2.00
N GLY A 76 14.99 -4.81 -1.55
CA GLY A 76 14.92 -5.95 -2.46
C GLY A 76 13.72 -5.91 -3.41
N LYS A 77 12.55 -5.47 -2.91
CA LYS A 77 11.32 -5.35 -3.73
C LYS A 77 11.34 -4.14 -4.67
N LEU A 78 12.00 -3.05 -4.26
CA LEU A 78 12.05 -1.82 -5.04
C LEU A 78 13.21 -1.80 -6.03
N ASN A 79 14.25 -2.62 -5.88
CA ASN A 79 15.47 -2.56 -6.71
C ASN A 79 15.25 -2.54 -8.23
N ASN A 80 14.18 -3.16 -8.72
CA ASN A 80 13.86 -3.20 -10.14
C ASN A 80 13.00 -2.01 -10.62
N ARG A 81 12.68 -1.06 -9.73
CA ARG A 81 11.81 0.09 -10.05
C ARG A 81 12.62 1.33 -10.38
N PRO A 82 12.19 2.12 -11.38
CA PRO A 82 12.88 3.36 -11.76
C PRO A 82 12.83 4.43 -10.64
N ASP A 83 11.82 4.39 -9.77
CA ASP A 83 11.61 5.31 -8.65
C ASP A 83 12.07 4.76 -7.29
N ALA A 84 12.71 3.58 -7.29
CA ALA A 84 13.12 2.86 -6.09
C ALA A 84 13.85 3.72 -5.06
N LYS A 85 14.80 4.53 -5.50
CA LYS A 85 15.62 5.39 -4.63
C LYS A 85 14.78 6.46 -3.95
N ASN A 86 13.83 7.06 -4.66
CA ASN A 86 12.96 8.09 -4.12
C ASN A 86 11.95 7.49 -3.13
N ALA A 87 11.29 6.40 -3.52
CA ALA A 87 10.34 5.70 -2.65
C ALA A 87 11.01 5.17 -1.37
N THR A 88 12.21 4.57 -1.50
CA THR A 88 13.00 4.10 -0.35
C THR A 88 13.35 5.26 0.57
N LYS A 89 13.94 6.34 0.05
CA LYS A 89 14.36 7.49 0.87
C LYS A 89 13.20 8.09 1.66
N VAL A 90 12.02 8.19 1.03
CA VAL A 90 10.82 8.68 1.72
C VAL A 90 10.38 7.71 2.82
N LEU A 91 10.32 6.41 2.53
CA LEU A 91 9.94 5.40 3.52
C LEU A 91 10.93 5.30 4.67
N GLU A 92 12.22 5.46 4.41
CA GLU A 92 13.25 5.53 5.45
C GLU A 92 13.08 6.75 6.35
N ASN A 93 12.74 7.91 5.78
CA ASN A 93 12.41 9.10 6.57
C ASN A 93 11.14 8.88 7.41
N CYS A 94 10.23 8.03 6.96
CA CYS A 94 9.04 7.62 7.70
C CYS A 94 9.29 6.44 8.65
N ALA A 95 10.48 5.83 8.69
CA ALA A 95 10.73 4.67 9.53
C ALA A 95 10.79 4.99 11.03
N GLN A 96 10.90 6.27 11.39
CA GLN A 96 10.93 6.76 12.77
C GLN A 96 9.54 6.95 13.39
N GLN A 97 8.47 6.62 12.66
CA GLN A 97 7.11 6.71 13.19
C GLN A 97 6.94 5.74 14.37
N THR A 98 6.26 6.21 15.41
CA THR A 98 6.00 5.47 16.66
C THR A 98 4.49 5.35 16.87
N GLY A 99 4.07 4.49 17.81
CA GLY A 99 2.68 4.26 18.14
C GLY A 99 2.57 3.29 19.31
N ASP A 100 1.39 3.22 19.92
CA ASP A 100 1.14 2.39 21.11
C ASP A 100 1.15 0.89 20.80
N THR A 101 0.80 0.53 19.56
CA THR A 101 0.77 -0.85 19.08
C THR A 101 1.52 -1.01 17.75
N PRO A 102 1.93 -2.25 17.37
CA PRO A 102 2.47 -2.53 16.05
C PRO A 102 1.58 -2.05 14.89
N VAL A 103 0.25 -2.11 15.09
CA VAL A 103 -0.73 -1.62 14.12
C VAL A 103 -0.64 -0.10 13.99
N ASP A 104 -0.50 0.63 15.10
CA ASP A 104 -0.37 2.09 15.09
C ASP A 104 0.97 2.55 14.49
N ILE A 105 2.06 1.86 14.80
CA ILE A 105 3.37 2.11 14.19
C ILE A 105 3.29 1.97 12.66
N ALA A 106 2.72 0.85 12.19
CA ALA A 106 2.57 0.61 10.76
C ALA A 106 1.61 1.59 10.09
N TRP A 107 0.53 1.96 10.76
CA TRP A 107 -0.41 2.99 10.29
C TRP A 107 0.27 4.36 10.15
N ASN A 108 1.06 4.78 11.15
CA ASN A 108 1.75 6.05 11.11
C ASN A 108 2.84 6.08 10.05
N LEU A 109 3.57 4.96 9.88
CA LEU A 109 4.49 4.75 8.76
C LEU A 109 3.78 4.88 7.41
N PHE A 110 2.62 4.22 7.26
CA PHE A 110 1.81 4.29 6.05
C PHE A 110 1.33 5.70 5.77
N ARG A 111 0.75 6.40 6.75
CA ARG A 111 0.33 7.81 6.64
C ARG A 111 1.47 8.71 6.20
N CYS A 112 2.64 8.60 6.82
CA CYS A 112 3.80 9.39 6.44
C CYS A 112 4.22 9.13 4.97
N GLY A 113 4.24 7.87 4.54
CA GLY A 113 4.53 7.52 3.14
C GLY A 113 3.44 7.97 2.17
N TYR A 114 2.18 7.95 2.60
CA TYR A 114 1.00 8.39 1.87
C TYR A 114 1.03 9.90 1.63
N ASP A 115 1.23 10.70 2.69
CA ASP A 115 1.31 12.16 2.63
C ASP A 115 2.46 12.62 1.73
N LYS A 116 3.58 11.90 1.76
CA LYS A 116 4.75 12.15 0.92
C LYS A 116 4.64 11.56 -0.49
N LYS A 117 3.49 10.97 -0.83
CA LYS A 117 3.18 10.35 -2.13
C LYS A 117 4.09 9.17 -2.52
N ALA A 118 4.89 8.65 -1.59
CA ALA A 118 5.76 7.50 -1.81
C ALA A 118 5.06 6.15 -1.62
N LEU A 119 3.88 6.15 -1.01
CA LEU A 119 2.97 5.00 -0.99
C LEU A 119 1.70 5.26 -1.81
N LEU A 120 1.62 6.40 -2.49
CA LEU A 120 0.59 6.62 -3.51
C LEU A 120 1.01 5.81 -4.74
N PHE A 121 0.52 4.58 -4.77
CA PHE A 121 0.59 3.74 -5.94
C PHE A 121 -0.21 4.42 -7.05
N ASN A 122 0.36 4.51 -8.25
CA ASN A 122 -0.31 4.96 -9.47
C ASN A 122 -1.43 3.99 -9.93
N TYR A 123 -2.00 3.21 -9.00
CA TYR A 123 -3.13 2.30 -9.16
C TYR A 123 -4.03 2.26 -7.94
N MET A 124 -4.09 3.37 -7.20
CA MET A 124 -5.32 3.78 -6.56
C MET A 124 -6.39 3.88 -7.66
N PRO A 125 -7.32 2.92 -7.82
CA PRO A 125 -8.34 3.01 -8.83
C PRO A 125 -9.21 4.20 -8.40
N THR A 126 -9.26 5.26 -9.20
CA THR A 126 -10.54 5.94 -9.36
C THR A 126 -11.44 4.87 -9.98
N ALA A 127 -12.14 4.09 -9.16
CA ALA A 127 -12.90 2.93 -9.58
C ALA A 127 -13.96 3.33 -10.65
N PRO A 128 -14.50 2.40 -11.46
CA PRO A 128 -15.18 1.21 -10.94
C PRO A 128 -14.62 -0.11 -11.49
N ARG A 129 -15.08 -1.19 -10.86
CA ARG A 129 -15.09 -2.56 -11.38
C ARG A 129 -15.37 -2.54 -12.89
N ASP A 130 -14.40 -2.96 -13.68
CA ASP A 130 -14.66 -3.50 -15.01
C ASP A 130 -14.04 -4.89 -15.04
N ASP A 131 -14.83 -5.83 -14.51
CA ASP A 131 -14.84 -7.18 -15.04
C ASP A 131 -15.64 -7.09 -16.35
N HIS A 132 -14.98 -6.71 -17.45
CA HIS A 132 -15.38 -7.19 -18.76
C HIS A 132 -14.25 -8.05 -19.30
N LEU A 133 -14.41 -9.34 -19.04
CA LEU A 133 -14.06 -10.37 -20.00
C LEU A 133 -14.73 -10.02 -21.34
N GLU A 134 -13.97 -9.86 -22.42
CA GLU A 134 -14.46 -10.24 -23.74
C GLU A 134 -13.30 -10.79 -24.59
N ASN A 135 -13.26 -12.13 -24.64
CA ASN A 135 -12.82 -12.87 -25.82
C ASN A 135 -13.51 -12.27 -27.06
N ASN A 136 -12.79 -12.01 -28.14
CA ASN A 136 -12.75 -12.88 -29.32
C ASN A 136 -11.94 -12.23 -30.46
N SER A 137 -11.31 -13.12 -31.21
CA SER A 137 -10.73 -12.99 -32.55
C SER A 137 -11.51 -12.09 -33.50
N ASN A 138 -10.77 -11.37 -34.34
CA ASN A 138 -10.94 -11.42 -35.80
C ASN A 138 -9.61 -11.10 -36.49
#